data_AF-A0A0R3DXW8-F1
#
_entry.id   AF-A0A0R3DXW8-F1
#
_cell.length_a   1.000
_cell.length_b   1.000
_cell.length_c   1.000
_cell.angle_alpha   90.00
_cell.angle_beta   90.00
_cell.angle_gamma   90.00
#
_symmetry.space_group_name_H-M   'P 1'
#
loop_
_entity.id
_entity.type
_entity.pdbx_description
1 polymer ?
#
loop_
_entity_poly.entity_id
_entity_poly.type
_entity_poly.pdbx_seq_one_letter_code
_entity_poly.pdbx_strand_id
1 'polypeptide(L)'
;MFELFASRLSRRVVALAVFFTAIAAFVSPASARPHHRHSAERHAYVHHASRHHHIGHSVRSSRFEHSAPQLQAGGFAKTQASYDPSASSGGATMSGGFGGGSGLVSEARRYLGGNPTGRGSLWCARFMNMVLEKTGHQGTGSDMANSFAHYGTRVSGPQVGAIAVMSRGRRGGHVGIITGIDAQGNPIMISGNNGNRVREAPISRGRIYAYVMPN
;
A
#
# COMPACT_ATOMS: atom_id res chain seq x y z
N MET A 1 -37.90 -40.85 -63.97
CA MET A 1 -38.53 -40.37 -62.72
C MET A 1 -37.44 -39.65 -61.95
N PHE A 2 -37.65 -38.36 -61.72
CA PHE A 2 -36.63 -37.36 -61.36
C PHE A 2 -35.98 -37.59 -59.99
N GLU A 3 -34.72 -37.15 -59.89
CA GLU A 3 -33.98 -36.93 -58.64
C GLU A 3 -34.75 -36.05 -57.64
N LEU A 4 -34.35 -36.09 -56.35
CA LEU A 4 -33.75 -34.92 -55.70
C LEU A 4 -33.22 -35.25 -54.30
N PHE A 5 -31.93 -34.98 -54.14
CA PHE A 5 -31.20 -34.74 -52.90
C PHE A 5 -31.81 -33.55 -52.10
N ALA A 6 -31.42 -33.45 -50.83
CA ALA A 6 -31.67 -32.39 -49.85
C ALA A 6 -32.96 -32.59 -49.01
N SER A 7 -32.93 -32.52 -47.68
CA SER A 7 -32.31 -31.46 -46.89
C SER A 7 -32.19 -31.90 -45.42
N ARG A 8 -30.97 -32.16 -44.95
CA ARG A 8 -30.66 -32.09 -43.52
C ARG A 8 -30.23 -30.66 -43.22
N LEU A 9 -31.20 -29.76 -43.12
CA LEU A 9 -30.96 -28.36 -42.77
C LEU A 9 -31.63 -28.03 -41.43
N SER A 10 -30.76 -27.79 -40.44
CA SER A 10 -30.94 -26.79 -39.39
C SER A 10 -32.10 -26.94 -38.39
N ARG A 11 -31.88 -27.77 -37.36
CA ARG A 11 -32.59 -27.65 -36.06
C ARG A 11 -31.99 -26.56 -35.14
N ARG A 12 -31.14 -25.65 -35.65
CA ARG A 12 -30.40 -24.68 -34.82
C ARG A 12 -30.81 -23.22 -34.99
N VAL A 13 -31.83 -22.90 -35.79
CA VAL A 13 -32.22 -21.50 -36.07
C VAL A 13 -33.54 -21.07 -35.43
N VAL A 14 -34.34 -21.99 -34.85
CA VAL A 14 -35.66 -21.64 -34.29
C VAL A 14 -35.60 -21.13 -32.83
N ALA A 15 -34.45 -21.17 -32.16
CA ALA A 15 -34.32 -20.73 -30.75
C ALA A 15 -33.87 -19.26 -30.55
N LEU A 16 -33.85 -18.44 -31.61
CA LEU A 16 -33.37 -17.05 -31.58
C LEU A 16 -34.46 -16.01 -31.95
N ALA A 17 -35.72 -16.27 -31.60
CA ALA A 17 -36.83 -15.37 -31.94
C ALA A 17 -37.85 -15.13 -30.80
N VAL A 18 -37.46 -15.20 -29.52
CA VAL A 18 -38.34 -14.82 -28.39
C VAL A 18 -37.59 -14.05 -27.29
N PHE A 19 -36.62 -13.20 -27.65
CA PHE A 19 -35.89 -12.36 -26.67
C PHE A 19 -35.93 -10.86 -27.00
N PHE A 20 -37.06 -10.39 -27.54
CA PHE A 20 -37.33 -8.96 -27.71
C PHE A 20 -38.83 -8.69 -27.60
N THR A 21 -39.33 -8.50 -26.37
CA THR A 21 -40.48 -7.63 -26.05
C THR A 21 -40.70 -7.55 -24.52
N ALA A 22 -40.89 -6.33 -24.01
CA ALA A 22 -41.25 -5.93 -22.64
C ALA A 22 -40.12 -6.06 -21.59
N ILE A 23 -39.69 -5.05 -20.85
CA ILE A 23 -40.46 -3.98 -20.19
C ILE A 23 -39.62 -2.69 -20.14
N ALA A 24 -40.22 -1.62 -20.63
CA ALA A 24 -39.77 -0.25 -20.46
C ALA A 24 -40.31 0.34 -19.14
N ALA A 25 -39.59 1.36 -18.65
CA ALA A 25 -40.05 2.44 -17.77
C ALA A 25 -40.26 2.14 -16.27
N PHE A 26 -39.21 2.37 -15.48
CA PHE A 26 -39.31 3.13 -14.22
C PHE A 26 -38.00 3.91 -13.99
N VAL A 27 -37.91 5.10 -14.59
CA VAL A 27 -36.92 6.11 -14.19
C VAL A 27 -37.63 7.07 -13.27
N SER A 28 -37.36 6.99 -11.96
CA SER A 28 -37.81 8.00 -10.99
C SER A 28 -36.97 9.27 -11.18
N PRO A 29 -37.56 10.45 -11.42
CA PRO A 29 -36.81 11.69 -11.34
C PRO A 29 -36.56 12.03 -9.86
N ALA A 30 -35.30 11.95 -9.43
CA ALA A 30 -34.87 12.57 -8.19
C ALA A 30 -34.90 14.10 -8.36
N SER A 31 -35.93 14.73 -7.80
CA SER A 31 -36.03 16.18 -7.68
C SER A 31 -34.98 16.68 -6.69
N ALA A 32 -33.88 17.23 -7.19
CA ALA A 32 -32.90 17.95 -6.39
C ALA A 32 -33.44 19.36 -6.08
N ARG A 33 -33.75 19.62 -4.80
CA ARG A 33 -34.00 20.97 -4.29
C ARG A 33 -32.64 21.61 -3.91
N PRO A 34 -32.25 22.74 -4.51
CA PRO A 34 -31.12 23.52 -4.01
C PRO A 34 -31.61 24.46 -2.89
N HIS A 35 -31.13 24.28 -1.67
CA HIS A 35 -31.21 25.31 -0.64
C HIS A 35 -29.96 26.19 -0.72
N HIS A 36 -29.98 27.15 -1.66
CA HIS A 36 -29.12 28.32 -1.59
C HIS A 36 -29.82 29.37 -0.73
N ARG A 37 -29.38 29.54 0.52
CA ARG A 37 -29.65 30.77 1.28
C ARG A 37 -28.53 31.76 0.97
N HIS A 38 -28.84 32.71 0.11
CA HIS A 38 -28.18 34.00 0.11
C HIS A 38 -28.62 34.76 1.38
N SER A 39 -27.67 35.25 2.14
CA SER A 39 -27.91 36.19 3.23
C SER A 39 -26.90 37.31 3.08
N ALA A 40 -27.42 38.40 2.53
CA ALA A 40 -27.08 39.80 2.72
C ALA A 40 -25.65 40.17 3.17
N GLU A 41 -25.00 40.90 2.27
CA GLU A 41 -24.25 42.13 2.54
C GLU A 41 -24.23 42.61 4.00
N ARG A 42 -23.02 42.79 4.54
CA ARG A 42 -22.62 44.08 5.10
C ARG A 42 -21.15 44.35 4.76
N HIS A 43 -20.95 45.18 3.75
CA HIS A 43 -19.70 45.90 3.55
C HIS A 43 -19.62 47.01 4.60
N ALA A 44 -18.64 46.92 5.50
CA ALA A 44 -18.19 48.05 6.31
C ALA A 44 -16.71 48.27 5.99
N TYR A 45 -16.45 49.25 5.12
CA TYR A 45 -15.15 49.87 4.96
C TYR A 45 -14.82 50.62 6.25
N VAL A 46 -13.77 50.21 6.94
CA VAL A 46 -13.06 51.06 7.90
C VAL A 46 -11.57 50.91 7.62
N HIS A 47 -11.02 51.89 6.90
CA HIS A 47 -9.60 52.21 6.99
C HIS A 47 -9.38 52.91 8.34
N HIS A 48 -8.32 52.58 9.07
CA HIS A 48 -7.34 53.56 9.56
C HIS A 48 -6.19 52.89 10.34
N ALA A 49 -5.00 53.43 10.05
CA ALA A 49 -3.82 53.57 10.91
C ALA A 49 -2.91 52.37 11.16
N SER A 50 -1.88 52.29 10.32
CA SER A 50 -0.54 51.80 10.67
C SER A 50 -0.01 52.51 11.93
N ARG A 51 0.42 51.74 12.93
CA ARG A 51 1.45 52.18 13.89
C ARG A 51 2.41 51.02 14.18
N HIS A 52 3.66 51.25 13.83
CA HIS A 52 4.82 50.51 14.28
C HIS A 52 5.02 50.73 15.78
N HIS A 53 5.26 49.66 16.56
CA HIS A 53 6.13 49.71 17.73
C HIS A 53 6.87 48.38 17.88
N HIS A 54 8.18 48.49 18.05
CA HIS A 54 9.12 47.40 18.31
C HIS A 54 9.20 47.06 19.81
N ILE A 55 9.78 45.88 20.07
CA ILE A 55 10.50 45.43 21.27
C ILE A 55 9.66 44.78 22.38
N GLY A 56 9.97 43.50 22.65
CA GLY A 56 9.58 42.81 23.88
C GLY A 56 9.86 41.31 23.82
N HIS A 57 11.13 40.90 23.92
CA HIS A 57 11.50 39.51 24.18
C HIS A 57 10.94 39.06 25.53
N SER A 58 10.14 37.99 25.55
CA SER A 58 9.97 37.16 26.74
C SER A 58 9.98 35.69 26.34
N VAL A 59 11.11 35.05 26.64
CA VAL A 59 11.29 33.61 26.63
C VAL A 59 10.42 33.04 27.75
N ARG A 60 9.41 32.24 27.41
CA ARG A 60 8.69 31.42 28.38
C ARG A 60 8.91 29.95 28.03
N SER A 61 10.01 29.42 28.56
CA SER A 61 10.30 27.98 28.58
C SER A 61 9.27 27.28 29.47
N SER A 62 8.32 26.57 28.88
CA SER A 62 7.50 25.59 29.60
C SER A 62 8.31 24.31 29.80
N ARG A 63 8.95 24.24 30.97
CA ARG A 63 9.54 23.05 31.58
C ARG A 63 8.41 22.05 31.85
N PHE A 64 8.29 21.00 31.05
CA PHE A 64 7.48 19.82 31.35
C PHE A 64 8.44 18.70 31.75
N GLU A 65 8.61 18.51 33.05
CA GLU A 65 9.30 17.34 33.60
C GLU A 65 8.29 16.25 33.97
N HIS A 66 8.70 15.01 33.67
CA HIS A 66 8.44 13.76 34.39
C HIS A 66 7.00 13.44 34.83
N SER A 67 6.40 12.46 34.13
CA SER A 67 5.66 11.35 34.75
C SER A 67 5.49 10.22 33.72
N ALA A 68 6.31 9.19 33.84
CA ALA A 68 6.14 7.92 33.15
C ALA A 68 5.26 7.00 34.01
N PRO A 69 4.09 6.54 33.53
CA PRO A 69 3.48 5.33 34.07
C PRO A 69 4.04 4.12 33.33
N GLN A 70 4.80 3.32 34.07
CA GLN A 70 5.16 1.95 33.77
C GLN A 70 3.89 1.11 33.58
N LEU A 71 3.52 0.80 32.34
CA LEU A 71 2.51 -0.21 32.03
C LEU A 71 3.22 -1.54 31.76
N GLN A 72 3.26 -2.34 32.81
CA GLN A 72 3.72 -3.73 32.80
C GLN A 72 2.60 -4.65 32.26
N ALA A 73 2.94 -5.41 31.23
CA ALA A 73 2.49 -6.76 30.88
C ALA A 73 0.99 -7.08 30.61
N GLY A 74 0.73 -7.58 29.40
CA GLY A 74 -0.42 -8.42 29.04
C GLY A 74 -0.03 -9.25 27.81
N GLY A 75 0.02 -10.57 27.94
CA GLY A 75 0.88 -11.43 27.11
C GLY A 75 0.34 -11.81 25.73
N PHE A 76 1.28 -11.95 24.80
CA PHE A 76 1.15 -12.81 23.63
C PHE A 76 2.29 -13.83 23.68
N ALA A 77 2.03 -14.92 24.41
CA ALA A 77 2.90 -16.08 24.44
C ALA A 77 2.68 -16.92 23.17
N LYS A 78 3.80 -17.38 22.59
CA LYS A 78 3.96 -18.30 21.45
C LYS A 78 3.98 -17.68 20.05
N THR A 79 5.07 -16.98 19.76
CA THR A 79 5.75 -17.09 18.45
C THR A 79 7.17 -17.55 18.75
N GLN A 80 7.47 -18.82 18.46
CA GLN A 80 8.84 -19.34 18.55
C GLN A 80 9.66 -18.72 17.41
N ALA A 81 10.19 -17.54 17.63
CA ALA A 81 11.36 -17.05 16.93
C ALA A 81 12.53 -17.30 17.87
N SER A 82 13.24 -18.41 17.68
CA SER A 82 14.51 -18.65 18.35
C SER A 82 15.51 -17.61 17.84
N TYR A 83 15.62 -16.49 18.54
CA TYR A 83 16.72 -15.54 18.42
C TYR A 83 17.64 -15.81 19.60
N ASP A 84 18.78 -16.44 19.32
CA ASP A 84 19.87 -16.62 20.29
C ASP A 84 20.88 -15.47 20.11
N PRO A 85 21.01 -14.55 21.08
CA PRO A 85 21.95 -13.43 21.00
C PRO A 85 23.38 -13.79 21.47
N SER A 86 23.68 -15.06 21.79
CA SER A 86 25.02 -15.47 22.28
C SER A 86 25.78 -16.44 21.38
N ALA A 87 25.22 -16.86 20.25
CA ALA A 87 25.96 -17.59 19.23
C ALA A 87 26.70 -16.63 18.28
N SER A 88 27.80 -16.01 18.72
CA SER A 88 29.01 -15.67 17.91
C SER A 88 29.89 -14.60 18.58
N SER A 89 30.60 -14.97 19.65
CA SER A 89 31.88 -14.36 19.99
C SER A 89 32.99 -15.12 19.26
N GLY A 90 33.25 -14.77 18.00
CA GLY A 90 34.29 -15.39 17.18
C GLY A 90 34.44 -14.63 15.89
N GLY A 91 35.53 -13.88 15.79
CA GLY A 91 35.77 -12.89 14.74
C GLY A 91 35.76 -13.45 13.31
N ALA A 92 35.34 -12.58 12.39
CA ALA A 92 35.82 -12.41 11.02
C ALA A 92 34.76 -11.61 10.26
N THR A 93 35.14 -10.42 9.79
CA THR A 93 34.37 -9.62 8.86
C THR A 93 34.27 -10.35 7.53
N MET A 94 33.15 -11.02 7.26
CA MET A 94 32.82 -11.54 5.93
C MET A 94 31.72 -10.68 5.33
N SER A 95 32.14 -9.66 4.58
CA SER A 95 31.28 -8.88 3.71
C SER A 95 31.12 -9.69 2.41
N GLY A 96 29.98 -10.39 2.26
CA GLY A 96 29.65 -11.07 1.01
C GLY A 96 28.81 -12.34 1.20
N GLY A 97 27.57 -12.29 0.72
CA GLY A 97 26.73 -13.49 0.49
C GLY A 97 25.70 -13.76 1.58
N PHE A 98 24.42 -13.81 1.18
CA PHE A 98 23.23 -14.14 2.00
C PHE A 98 22.78 -13.09 3.04
N GLY A 99 22.77 -11.79 2.70
CA GLY A 99 22.37 -10.72 3.64
C GLY A 99 21.33 -9.70 3.17
N GLY A 100 21.13 -9.51 1.86
CA GLY A 100 20.41 -8.34 1.33
C GLY A 100 18.96 -8.18 1.82
N GLY A 101 18.25 -9.29 2.02
CA GLY A 101 16.86 -9.26 2.50
C GLY A 101 16.70 -8.76 3.95
N SER A 102 17.68 -9.04 4.81
CA SER A 102 17.62 -8.71 6.24
C SER A 102 17.72 -7.20 6.50
N GLY A 103 18.56 -6.49 5.74
CA GLY A 103 18.71 -5.04 5.79
C GLY A 103 17.43 -4.33 5.34
N LEU A 104 16.80 -4.80 4.27
CA LEU A 104 15.56 -4.21 3.75
C LEU A 104 14.39 -4.33 4.71
N VAL A 105 14.22 -5.53 5.29
CA VAL A 105 13.14 -5.78 6.24
C VAL A 105 13.34 -4.95 7.51
N SER A 106 14.55 -4.91 8.05
CA SER A 106 14.86 -4.13 9.25
C SER A 106 14.68 -2.63 9.03
N GLU A 107 15.16 -2.09 7.90
CA GLU A 107 14.98 -0.67 7.55
C GLU A 107 13.49 -0.32 7.36
N ALA A 108 12.73 -1.15 6.65
CA ALA A 108 11.29 -0.91 6.46
C ALA A 108 10.52 -0.89 7.80
N ARG A 109 10.90 -1.75 8.76
CA ARG A 109 10.26 -1.83 10.08
C ARG A 109 10.45 -0.58 10.93
N ARG A 110 11.48 0.23 10.68
CA ARG A 110 11.69 1.53 11.36
C ARG A 110 10.54 2.51 11.15
N TYR A 111 9.74 2.33 10.11
CA TYR A 111 8.66 3.25 9.75
C TYR A 111 7.26 2.72 10.09
N LEU A 112 7.15 1.58 10.77
CA LEU A 112 5.86 0.97 11.11
C LEU A 112 4.90 1.96 11.77
N GLY A 113 3.66 1.98 11.30
CA GLY A 113 2.60 2.87 11.79
C GLY A 113 2.64 4.29 11.22
N GLY A 114 3.74 4.73 10.61
CA GLY A 114 3.92 6.09 10.09
C GLY A 114 3.74 6.23 8.57
N ASN A 115 3.91 7.46 8.09
CA ASN A 115 4.02 7.78 6.67
C ASN A 115 5.27 8.65 6.45
N PRO A 116 6.44 8.04 6.16
CA PRO A 116 7.69 8.77 6.01
C PRO A 116 7.76 9.61 4.73
N THR A 117 6.78 9.48 3.83
CA THR A 117 6.78 10.19 2.54
C THR A 117 6.04 11.52 2.60
N GLY A 118 5.21 11.76 3.62
CA GLY A 118 4.34 12.93 3.72
C GLY A 118 3.21 12.98 2.67
N ARG A 119 3.07 11.96 1.81
CA ARG A 119 2.09 11.94 0.72
C ARG A 119 0.73 11.40 1.16
N GLY A 120 -0.36 11.99 0.66
CA GLY A 120 -1.72 11.54 0.97
C GLY A 120 -2.16 10.27 0.22
N SER A 121 -1.51 9.92 -0.89
CA SER A 121 -1.86 8.75 -1.70
C SER A 121 -0.67 8.28 -2.56
N LEU A 122 -0.83 7.10 -3.18
CA LEU A 122 0.08 6.56 -4.22
C LEU A 122 1.57 6.50 -3.83
N TRP A 123 1.88 6.19 -2.56
CA TRP A 123 3.25 6.26 -2.05
C TRP A 123 3.87 4.90 -1.68
N CYS A 124 3.25 3.77 -2.03
CA CYS A 124 3.81 2.44 -1.76
C CYS A 124 5.19 2.24 -2.42
N ALA A 125 5.31 2.56 -3.71
CA ALA A 125 6.57 2.48 -4.45
C ALA A 125 7.57 3.56 -4.00
N ARG A 126 7.11 4.77 -3.64
CA ARG A 126 7.98 5.82 -3.07
C ARG A 126 8.64 5.33 -1.78
N PHE A 127 7.87 4.69 -0.91
CA PHE A 127 8.40 4.07 0.31
C PHE A 127 9.41 2.98 -0.01
N MET A 128 9.13 2.11 -0.99
CA MET A 128 10.09 1.08 -1.41
C MET A 128 11.40 1.67 -1.91
N ASN A 129 11.35 2.69 -2.77
CA ASN A 129 12.55 3.38 -3.25
C ASN A 129 13.35 3.99 -2.10
N MET A 130 12.68 4.62 -1.13
CA MET A 130 13.33 5.18 0.06
C MET A 130 14.03 4.09 0.91
N VAL A 131 13.37 2.95 1.12
CA VAL A 131 13.96 1.82 1.86
C VAL A 131 15.20 1.31 1.13
N LEU A 132 15.09 1.08 -0.18
CA LEU A 132 16.21 0.61 -1.01
C LEU A 132 17.41 1.56 -0.92
N GLU A 133 17.18 2.86 -1.11
CA GLU A 133 18.22 3.89 -1.03
C GLU A 133 18.93 3.89 0.33
N LYS A 134 18.17 3.81 1.43
CA LYS A 134 18.73 3.78 2.79
C LYS A 134 19.54 2.52 3.09
N THR A 135 19.26 1.44 2.38
CA THR A 135 20.01 0.18 2.47
C THR A 135 21.12 0.08 1.42
N GLY A 136 21.42 1.15 0.68
CA GLY A 136 22.51 1.20 -0.30
C GLY A 136 22.16 0.61 -1.67
N HIS A 137 20.90 0.29 -1.92
CA HIS A 137 20.44 -0.15 -3.24
C HIS A 137 19.88 1.03 -4.05
N GLN A 138 20.10 1.00 -5.36
CA GLN A 138 19.43 1.93 -6.27
C GLN A 138 17.95 1.54 -6.38
N GLY A 139 17.03 2.50 -6.25
CA GLY A 139 15.60 2.26 -6.49
C GLY A 139 15.25 2.12 -7.98
N THR A 140 13.98 1.87 -8.29
CA THR A 140 13.46 1.92 -9.68
C THR A 140 13.29 3.35 -10.19
N GLY A 141 13.31 4.35 -9.30
CA GLY A 141 13.04 5.75 -9.63
C GLY A 141 11.58 6.05 -9.96
N SER A 142 10.68 5.06 -9.88
CA SER A 142 9.27 5.18 -10.24
C SER A 142 8.36 4.99 -9.03
N ASP A 143 7.27 5.77 -8.98
CA ASP A 143 6.18 5.60 -8.02
C ASP A 143 5.18 4.50 -8.43
N MET A 144 5.43 3.79 -9.53
CA MET A 144 4.57 2.69 -9.97
C MET A 144 5.01 1.36 -9.35
N ALA A 145 4.09 0.65 -8.70
CA ALA A 145 4.39 -0.65 -8.10
C ALA A 145 4.90 -1.70 -9.12
N ASN A 146 4.41 -1.67 -10.36
CA ASN A 146 4.83 -2.60 -11.41
C ASN A 146 6.30 -2.43 -11.83
N SER A 147 6.92 -1.26 -11.57
CA SER A 147 8.35 -1.04 -11.84
C SER A 147 9.23 -2.05 -11.09
N PHE A 148 8.77 -2.52 -9.93
CA PHE A 148 9.49 -3.49 -9.12
C PHE A 148 9.43 -4.93 -9.65
N ALA A 149 8.55 -5.23 -10.61
CA ALA A 149 8.41 -6.59 -11.14
C ALA A 149 9.64 -7.04 -11.94
N HIS A 150 10.49 -6.11 -12.37
CA HIS A 150 11.72 -6.34 -13.13
C HIS A 150 12.95 -5.75 -12.43
N TYR A 151 12.84 -5.42 -11.15
CA TYR A 151 13.89 -4.72 -10.40
C TYR A 151 15.15 -5.55 -10.17
N GLY A 152 15.02 -6.86 -10.09
CA GLY A 152 16.10 -7.79 -9.81
C GLY A 152 15.72 -9.21 -10.24
N THR A 153 16.23 -10.20 -9.52
CA THR A 153 16.06 -11.61 -9.89
C THR A 153 14.68 -12.13 -9.49
N ARG A 154 13.90 -12.62 -10.47
CA ARG A 154 12.59 -13.25 -10.19
C ARG A 154 12.77 -14.55 -9.42
N VAL A 155 11.94 -14.75 -8.40
CA VAL A 155 11.85 -16.01 -7.64
C VAL A 155 10.45 -16.61 -7.73
N SER A 156 10.35 -17.93 -7.59
CA SER A 156 9.11 -18.68 -7.84
C SER A 156 8.05 -18.55 -6.73
N GLY A 157 8.43 -18.02 -5.56
CA GLY A 157 7.55 -17.95 -4.41
C GLY A 157 8.00 -16.94 -3.35
N PRO A 158 7.22 -16.80 -2.27
CA PRO A 158 7.55 -15.87 -1.20
C PRO A 158 8.84 -16.32 -0.50
N GLN A 159 9.77 -15.37 -0.34
CA GLN A 159 11.02 -15.52 0.38
C GLN A 159 11.23 -14.24 1.20
N VAL A 160 11.76 -14.35 2.42
CA VAL A 160 12.04 -13.16 3.25
C VAL A 160 13.05 -12.27 2.52
N GLY A 161 12.75 -10.97 2.45
CA GLY A 161 13.53 -9.99 1.69
C GLY A 161 13.10 -9.81 0.24
N ALA A 162 12.29 -10.72 -0.32
CA ALA A 162 11.78 -10.55 -1.67
C ALA A 162 10.82 -9.36 -1.74
N ILE A 163 10.95 -8.55 -2.78
CA ILE A 163 9.97 -7.55 -3.16
C ILE A 163 8.79 -8.28 -3.80
N ALA A 164 7.62 -8.17 -3.18
CA ALA A 164 6.38 -8.71 -3.71
C ALA A 164 5.59 -7.61 -4.43
N VAL A 165 5.21 -7.89 -5.67
CA VAL A 165 4.40 -6.99 -6.49
C VAL A 165 3.04 -7.61 -6.74
N MET A 166 2.00 -6.83 -6.45
CA MET A 166 0.62 -7.31 -6.49
C MET A 166 -0.30 -6.38 -7.26
N SER A 167 -1.37 -6.95 -7.83
CA SER A 167 -2.43 -6.21 -8.48
C SER A 167 -3.57 -5.92 -7.51
N ARG A 168 -4.21 -4.76 -7.67
CA ARG A 168 -5.49 -4.40 -7.04
C ARG A 168 -6.58 -4.16 -8.11
N GLY A 169 -6.41 -4.77 -9.28
CA GLY A 169 -7.29 -4.59 -10.43
C GLY A 169 -7.33 -3.12 -10.86
N ARG A 170 -8.55 -2.56 -11.01
CA ARG A 170 -8.76 -1.16 -11.40
C ARG A 170 -8.19 -0.13 -10.40
N ARG A 171 -7.80 -0.55 -9.19
CA ARG A 171 -7.20 0.31 -8.16
C ARG A 171 -5.67 0.43 -8.29
N GLY A 172 -5.08 -0.12 -9.35
CA GLY A 172 -3.65 -0.08 -9.62
C GLY A 172 -2.85 -1.19 -8.93
N GLY A 173 -1.54 -1.03 -8.86
CA GLY A 173 -0.63 -1.99 -8.22
C GLY A 173 -0.37 -1.68 -6.75
N HIS A 174 0.28 -2.61 -6.06
CA HIS A 174 0.86 -2.41 -4.72
C HIS A 174 2.16 -3.19 -4.62
N VAL A 175 3.07 -2.75 -3.76
CA VAL A 175 4.39 -3.34 -3.59
C VAL A 175 4.81 -3.29 -2.13
N GLY A 176 5.55 -4.30 -1.69
CA GLY A 176 6.12 -4.40 -0.35
C GLY A 176 7.25 -5.41 -0.30
N ILE A 177 7.85 -5.59 0.88
CA ILE A 177 8.90 -6.56 1.16
C ILE A 177 8.28 -7.71 1.94
N ILE A 178 8.57 -8.95 1.55
CA ILE A 178 8.16 -10.12 2.31
C ILE A 178 9.03 -10.22 3.57
N THR A 179 8.40 -10.27 4.72
CA THR A 179 9.06 -10.32 6.04
C THR A 179 8.96 -11.67 6.71
N GLY A 180 8.07 -12.54 6.21
CA GLY A 180 7.82 -13.87 6.74
C GLY A 180 6.79 -14.62 5.90
N ILE A 181 6.49 -15.84 6.32
CA ILE A 181 5.46 -16.69 5.73
C ILE A 181 4.69 -17.27 6.92
N ASP A 182 3.35 -17.14 6.90
CA ASP A 182 2.52 -17.70 7.97
C ASP A 182 2.41 -19.23 7.87
N ALA A 183 1.77 -19.87 8.86
CA ALA A 183 1.64 -21.32 8.93
C ALA A 183 0.80 -21.90 7.77
N GLN A 184 -0.02 -21.08 7.12
CA GLN A 184 -0.85 -21.44 5.96
C GLN A 184 -0.12 -21.17 4.64
N GLY A 185 1.14 -20.72 4.68
CA GLY A 185 1.94 -20.43 3.51
C GLY A 185 1.66 -19.07 2.87
N ASN A 186 0.88 -18.18 3.50
CA ASN A 186 0.69 -16.83 2.99
C ASN A 186 1.91 -15.96 3.33
N PRO A 187 2.40 -15.15 2.39
CA PRO A 187 3.42 -14.15 2.68
C PRO A 187 2.93 -13.12 3.68
N ILE A 188 3.78 -12.79 4.64
CA ILE A 188 3.66 -11.61 5.49
C ILE A 188 4.46 -10.51 4.79
N MET A 189 3.82 -9.36 4.53
CA MET A 189 4.41 -8.28 3.74
C MET A 189 4.39 -6.97 4.53
N ILE A 190 5.53 -6.30 4.59
CA ILE A 190 5.63 -4.90 5.01
C ILE A 190 5.54 -3.98 3.79
N SER A 191 4.69 -2.97 3.86
CA SER A 191 4.51 -2.02 2.75
C SER A 191 4.04 -0.65 3.22
N GLY A 192 4.44 0.37 2.47
CA GLY A 192 3.90 1.73 2.60
C GLY A 192 2.50 1.84 2.00
N ASN A 193 1.77 2.89 2.39
CA ASN A 193 0.42 3.20 1.93
C ASN A 193 -0.61 2.07 2.11
N ASN A 194 -0.43 1.22 3.12
CA ASN A 194 -1.44 0.24 3.50
C ASN A 194 -2.31 0.88 4.59
N GLY A 195 -3.51 1.34 4.23
CA GLY A 195 -4.36 2.10 5.14
C GLY A 195 -3.72 3.43 5.58
N ASN A 196 -3.05 4.12 4.66
CA ASN A 196 -2.35 5.39 4.87
C ASN A 196 -1.18 5.37 5.88
N ARG A 197 -0.55 4.21 6.05
CA ARG A 197 0.64 4.02 6.89
C ARG A 197 1.48 2.85 6.40
N VAL A 198 2.70 2.71 6.94
CA VAL A 198 3.50 1.50 6.81
C VAL A 198 2.89 0.42 7.71
N ARG A 199 2.59 -0.74 7.14
CA ARG A 199 2.04 -1.89 7.88
C ARG A 199 2.66 -3.18 7.41
N GLU A 200 2.78 -4.09 8.35
CA GLU A 200 3.10 -5.49 8.14
C GLU A 200 1.81 -6.30 8.28
N ALA A 201 1.46 -7.10 7.27
CA ALA A 201 0.23 -7.88 7.26
C ALA A 201 0.36 -9.13 6.36
N PRO A 202 -0.37 -10.23 6.67
CA PRO A 202 -0.52 -11.35 5.76
C PRO A 202 -1.23 -10.92 4.46
N ILE A 203 -0.76 -11.45 3.34
CA ILE A 203 -1.29 -11.19 2.01
C ILE A 203 -1.60 -12.50 1.31
N SER A 204 -2.80 -12.62 0.73
CA SER A 204 -3.14 -13.79 -0.09
C SER A 204 -2.20 -13.92 -1.29
N ARG A 205 -1.60 -15.12 -1.44
CA ARG A 205 -0.64 -15.45 -2.51
C ARG A 205 -1.18 -15.12 -3.91
N GLY A 206 -2.47 -15.37 -4.16
CA GLY A 206 -3.10 -15.16 -5.47
C GLY A 206 -3.17 -13.70 -5.93
N ARG A 207 -2.86 -12.74 -5.04
CA ARG A 207 -2.78 -11.31 -5.41
C ARG A 207 -1.41 -10.91 -5.94
N ILE A 208 -0.37 -11.66 -5.58
CA ILE A 208 1.02 -11.37 -5.93
C ILE A 208 1.35 -12.07 -7.23
N TYR A 209 1.80 -11.30 -8.23
CA TYR A 209 2.16 -11.82 -9.55
C TYR A 209 3.68 -11.83 -9.80
N ALA A 210 4.46 -11.21 -8.91
CA ALA A 210 5.91 -11.26 -8.97
C ALA A 210 6.52 -11.23 -7.57
N TYR A 211 7.51 -12.09 -7.35
CA TYR A 211 8.47 -12.00 -6.26
C TYR A 211 9.84 -11.73 -6.88
N VAL A 212 10.54 -10.72 -6.36
CA VAL A 212 11.79 -10.23 -6.94
C VAL A 212 12.81 -10.02 -5.83
N MET A 213 13.95 -10.70 -5.92
CA MET A 213 15.08 -10.45 -5.04
C MET A 213 15.91 -9.26 -5.57
N PRO A 214 16.19 -8.26 -4.73
CA PRO A 214 17.15 -7.19 -5.02
C PRO A 214 18.54 -7.76 -5.31
N ASN A 215 19.26 -7.13 -6.23
CA ASN A 215 20.66 -7.45 -6.55
C ASN A 215 21.63 -6.62 -5.70
#